data_AF-A0A2E6IY08-F1
#
_entry.id   AF-A0A2E6IY08-F1
#
_cell.length_a   1.000
_cell.length_b   1.000
_cell.length_c   1.000
_cell.angle_alpha   90.00
_cell.angle_beta   90.00
_cell.angle_gamma   90.00
#
_symmetry.space_group_name_H-M   'P 1'
#
loop_
_entity.id
_entity.type
_entity.pdbx_description
1 polymer ?
#
loop_
_entity_poly.entity_id
_entity_poly.type
_entity_poly.pdbx_seq_one_letter_code
_entity_poly.pdbx_strand_id
1 'polypeptide(L)'
;MQKSDIRKKDKPFFIWLYGFTAILSLFYLFFYYDLLIELLINDVSYISLIILLIFSLSTIFLGYQSYQIQECMSNFTRIKYSSISKNMASEKSLCNYYDQCMYEFFNLSLGSTKTNIDNINELLEVKLYKYIRTINFVADLLIRLGLIGTVIGFIIMLQSVTLIENFDITLMQDLMRDMSGGMMVALYTTLTGITSAVILMLQNKYLEQKVIDLYSGIIEVSLSKNETTE
;
A
#
# COMPACT_ATOMS: atom_id res chain seq x y z
N MET A 1 24.24 18.52 -30.16
CA MET A 1 24.89 17.56 -29.22
C MET A 1 24.17 17.72 -27.88
N GLN A 2 23.56 16.75 -27.22
CA GLN A 2 23.57 15.30 -27.34
C GLN A 2 22.21 14.81 -26.83
N LYS A 3 21.59 13.95 -27.63
CA LYS A 3 20.19 13.54 -27.60
C LYS A 3 20.03 12.30 -26.69
N SER A 4 20.68 12.30 -25.52
CA SER A 4 20.98 11.06 -24.78
C SER A 4 20.51 11.01 -23.32
N ASP A 5 19.63 11.92 -22.88
CA ASP A 5 19.12 11.87 -21.49
C ASP A 5 17.59 11.97 -21.38
N ILE A 6 16.90 11.60 -22.46
CA ILE A 6 15.43 11.47 -22.42
C ILE A 6 15.11 10.08 -21.86
N ARG A 7 15.11 10.04 -20.52
CA ARG A 7 14.32 9.16 -19.66
C ARG A 7 14.40 7.68 -20.05
N LYS A 8 15.26 6.94 -19.34
CA LYS A 8 14.86 5.59 -18.93
C LYS A 8 13.49 5.73 -18.26
N LYS A 9 12.45 5.41 -19.02
CA LYS A 9 11.05 5.45 -18.59
C LYS A 9 10.89 4.27 -17.64
N ASP A 10 11.33 4.48 -16.40
CA ASP A 10 11.14 3.53 -15.32
C ASP A 10 9.64 3.45 -15.08
N LYS A 11 9.06 2.42 -15.68
CA LYS A 11 7.64 2.12 -15.60
C LYS A 11 7.33 1.79 -14.14
N PRO A 12 6.58 2.61 -13.40
CA PRO A 12 6.43 2.46 -11.95
C PRO A 12 5.85 1.08 -11.56
N PHE A 13 5.06 0.47 -12.44
CA PHE A 13 4.57 -0.90 -12.28
C PHE A 13 5.70 -1.93 -12.26
N PHE A 14 6.73 -1.79 -13.10
CA PHE A 14 7.81 -2.78 -13.18
C PHE A 14 8.69 -2.76 -11.94
N ILE A 15 8.88 -1.59 -11.33
CA ILE A 15 9.60 -1.47 -10.06
C ILE A 15 8.78 -2.06 -8.91
N TRP A 16 7.46 -1.80 -8.88
CA TRP A 16 6.57 -2.45 -7.93
C TRP A 16 6.60 -3.98 -8.10
N LEU A 17 6.57 -4.49 -9.33
CA LEU A 17 6.62 -5.92 -9.63
C LEU A 17 7.93 -6.55 -9.16
N TYR A 18 9.08 -5.88 -9.34
CA TYR A 18 10.35 -6.34 -8.79
C TYR A 18 10.30 -6.44 -7.25
N GLY A 19 9.74 -5.43 -6.60
CA GLY A 19 9.51 -5.47 -5.15
C GLY A 19 8.59 -6.63 -4.72
N PHE A 20 7.53 -6.89 -5.48
CA PHE A 20 6.63 -8.03 -5.24
C PHE A 20 7.36 -9.38 -5.38
N THR A 21 8.21 -9.54 -6.41
CA THR A 21 9.00 -10.76 -6.56
C THR A 21 9.99 -10.98 -5.42
N ALA A 22 10.58 -9.91 -4.88
CA ALA A 22 11.46 -10.00 -3.71
C ALA A 22 10.69 -10.47 -2.46
N ILE A 23 9.45 -10.00 -2.28
CA ILE A 23 8.58 -10.43 -1.17
C ILE A 23 8.20 -11.91 -1.30
N LEU A 24 7.87 -12.37 -2.51
CA LEU A 24 7.60 -13.79 -2.75
C LEU A 24 8.84 -14.66 -2.48
N SER A 25 10.03 -14.20 -2.87
CA SER A 25 11.29 -14.89 -2.56
C SER A 25 11.53 -14.98 -1.05
N LEU A 26 11.24 -13.91 -0.31
CA LEU A 26 11.37 -13.89 1.15
C LEU A 26 10.34 -14.83 1.79
N PHE A 27 9.09 -14.82 1.32
CA PHE A 27 8.05 -15.74 1.78
C PHE A 27 8.44 -17.21 1.52
N TYR A 28 9.05 -17.51 0.37
CA TYR A 28 9.56 -18.85 0.06
C TYR A 28 10.67 -19.29 1.03
N LEU A 29 11.60 -18.40 1.39
CA LEU A 29 12.62 -18.70 2.40
C LEU A 29 11.98 -19.02 3.76
N PHE A 30 10.99 -18.23 4.18
CA PHE A 30 10.28 -18.49 5.43
C PHE A 30 9.52 -19.82 5.42
N PHE A 31 8.98 -20.23 4.26
CA PHE A 31 8.38 -21.55 4.09
C PHE A 31 9.43 -22.67 4.17
N TYR A 32 10.60 -22.47 3.56
CA TYR A 32 11.68 -23.46 3.55
C TYR A 32 12.25 -23.76 4.95
N TYR A 33 12.28 -22.76 5.85
CA TYR A 33 12.73 -22.93 7.23
C TYR A 33 11.64 -23.39 8.20
N ASP A 34 10.49 -23.86 7.71
CA ASP A 34 9.29 -24.25 8.49
C ASP A 34 8.72 -23.16 9.42
N LEU A 35 9.27 -21.93 9.40
CA LEU A 35 8.85 -20.80 10.23
C LEU A 35 7.36 -20.45 10.05
N LEU A 36 6.82 -20.56 8.83
CA LEU A 36 5.40 -20.31 8.57
C LEU A 36 4.49 -21.41 9.11
N ILE A 37 4.96 -22.65 9.04
CA ILE A 37 4.22 -23.82 9.52
C ILE A 37 4.21 -23.81 11.05
N GLU A 38 5.36 -23.52 11.68
CA GLU A 38 5.49 -23.36 13.12
C GLU A 38 4.63 -22.20 13.64
N LEU A 39 4.60 -21.07 12.92
CA LEU A 39 3.73 -19.94 13.24
C LEU A 39 2.25 -20.29 13.13
N LEU A 40 1.82 -21.03 12.12
CA LEU A 40 0.41 -21.43 11.94
C LEU A 40 -0.05 -22.52 12.92
N ILE A 41 0.82 -23.46 13.27
CA ILE A 41 0.50 -24.54 14.23
C ILE A 41 0.43 -23.99 15.64
N ASN A 42 1.31 -23.04 15.99
CA ASN A 42 1.40 -22.50 17.34
C ASN A 42 0.48 -21.30 17.58
N ASP A 43 -0.02 -20.64 16.53
CA ASP A 43 -0.96 -19.53 16.67
C ASP A 43 -2.42 -19.99 16.87
N VAL A 44 -2.74 -20.35 18.11
CA VAL A 44 -4.10 -20.69 18.55
C VAL A 44 -5.10 -19.55 18.31
N SER A 45 -4.64 -18.29 18.25
CA SER A 45 -5.50 -17.13 18.06
C SER A 45 -5.95 -16.92 16.62
N TYR A 46 -5.26 -17.53 15.64
CA TYR A 46 -5.43 -17.33 14.20
C TYR A 46 -5.27 -15.87 13.73
N ILE A 47 -4.74 -14.97 14.57
CA ILE A 47 -4.58 -13.54 14.23
C ILE A 47 -3.49 -13.34 13.19
N SER A 48 -2.41 -14.11 13.27
CA SER A 48 -1.34 -14.04 12.29
C SER A 48 -1.82 -14.40 10.88
N LEU A 49 -2.74 -15.37 10.76
CA LEU A 49 -3.37 -15.73 9.48
C LEU A 49 -4.21 -14.56 8.92
N ILE A 50 -4.97 -13.88 9.78
CA ILE A 50 -5.74 -12.70 9.40
C ILE A 50 -4.82 -11.57 8.91
N ILE A 51 -3.72 -11.31 9.64
CA ILE A 51 -2.69 -10.33 9.27
C ILE A 51 -2.12 -10.66 7.88
N LEU A 52 -1.74 -11.91 7.63
CA LEU A 52 -1.18 -12.36 6.35
C LEU A 52 -2.20 -12.22 5.20
N LEU A 53 -3.47 -12.52 5.45
CA LEU A 53 -4.53 -12.37 4.45
C LEU A 53 -4.76 -10.90 4.09
N ILE A 54 -4.89 -10.02 5.09
CA ILE A 54 -5.04 -8.58 4.89
C ILE A 54 -3.82 -8.01 4.15
N PHE A 55 -2.62 -8.42 4.53
CA PHE A 55 -1.38 -8.02 3.87
C PHE A 55 -1.37 -8.42 2.40
N SER A 56 -1.66 -9.69 2.09
CA SER A 56 -1.68 -10.20 0.71
C SER A 56 -2.70 -9.44 -0.16
N LEU A 57 -3.93 -9.25 0.32
CA LEU A 57 -4.95 -8.47 -0.39
C LEU A 57 -4.51 -7.02 -0.62
N SER A 58 -3.88 -6.39 0.38
CA SER A 58 -3.40 -5.01 0.30
C SER A 58 -2.26 -4.86 -0.70
N THR A 59 -1.34 -5.81 -0.74
CA THR A 59 -0.26 -5.84 -1.75
C THR A 59 -0.83 -6.03 -3.16
N ILE A 60 -1.79 -6.94 -3.37
CA ILE A 60 -2.45 -7.09 -4.69
C ILE A 60 -3.14 -5.78 -5.11
N PHE A 61 -3.85 -5.14 -4.18
CA PHE A 61 -4.50 -3.86 -4.41
C PHE A 61 -3.49 -2.75 -4.81
N LEU A 62 -2.36 -2.65 -4.10
CA LEU A 62 -1.26 -1.74 -4.44
C LEU A 62 -0.73 -1.99 -5.86
N GLY A 63 -0.60 -3.25 -6.27
CA GLY A 63 -0.18 -3.62 -7.62
C GLY A 63 -1.15 -3.12 -8.69
N TYR A 64 -2.45 -3.28 -8.44
CA TYR A 64 -3.50 -2.76 -9.32
C TYR A 64 -3.46 -1.22 -9.42
N GLN A 65 -3.26 -0.51 -8.30
CA GLN A 65 -3.14 0.95 -8.32
C GLN A 65 -1.87 1.42 -9.03
N SER A 66 -0.75 0.73 -8.85
CA SER A 66 0.51 1.01 -9.56
C SER A 66 0.34 0.87 -11.08
N TYR A 67 -0.41 -0.13 -11.53
CA TYR A 67 -0.75 -0.30 -12.94
C TYR A 67 -1.58 0.89 -13.48
N GLN A 68 -2.64 1.30 -12.76
CA GLN A 68 -3.47 2.43 -13.19
C GLN A 68 -2.68 3.75 -13.27
N ILE A 69 -1.81 4.03 -12.30
CA ILE A 69 -0.97 5.23 -12.31
C ILE A 69 0.00 5.23 -13.50
N GLN A 70 0.56 4.06 -13.84
CA GLN A 70 1.40 3.94 -15.01
C GLN A 70 0.65 4.24 -16.31
N GLU A 71 -0.56 3.70 -16.46
CA GLU A 71 -1.37 3.93 -17.64
C GLU A 71 -1.73 5.42 -17.75
N CYS A 72 -2.12 6.04 -16.63
CA CYS A 72 -2.38 7.48 -16.55
C CYS A 72 -1.14 8.33 -16.93
N MET A 73 0.04 8.02 -16.40
CA MET A 73 1.29 8.70 -16.77
C MET A 73 1.61 8.54 -18.25
N SER A 74 1.36 7.36 -18.83
CA SER A 74 1.60 7.09 -20.25
C SER A 74 0.62 7.84 -21.15
N ASN A 75 -0.65 7.94 -20.74
CA ASN A 75 -1.68 8.72 -21.44
C ASN A 75 -1.37 10.22 -21.38
N PHE A 76 -0.99 10.73 -20.20
CA PHE A 76 -0.59 12.12 -20.02
C PHE A 76 0.62 12.52 -20.87
N THR A 77 1.66 11.67 -20.92
CA THR A 77 2.80 11.92 -21.81
C THR A 77 2.37 11.96 -23.28
N ARG A 78 1.49 11.04 -23.72
CA ARG A 78 0.96 11.06 -25.09
C ARG A 78 0.23 12.36 -25.40
N ILE A 79 -0.59 12.87 -24.47
CA ILE A 79 -1.33 14.13 -24.61
C ILE A 79 -0.39 15.35 -24.64
N LYS A 80 0.64 15.40 -23.77
CA LYS A 80 1.66 16.49 -23.75
C LYS A 80 2.45 16.54 -25.07
N TYR A 81 2.66 15.39 -25.72
CA TYR A 81 3.30 15.33 -27.04
C TYR A 81 2.33 15.56 -28.21
N SER A 82 1.02 15.31 -28.05
CA SER A 82 0.02 15.52 -29.10
C SER A 82 -0.60 16.93 -29.11
N SER A 83 -0.33 17.76 -28.09
CA SER A 83 -0.83 19.14 -28.01
C SER A 83 -0.07 20.14 -28.89
N ILE A 84 0.11 19.80 -30.18
CA ILE A 84 0.14 20.76 -31.30
C ILE A 84 -1.14 20.67 -32.14
N SER A 85 -2.00 19.64 -32.03
CA SER A 85 -3.27 19.62 -32.77
C SER A 85 -4.47 19.67 -31.84
N LYS A 86 -5.19 20.80 -31.93
CA LYS A 86 -6.56 21.00 -31.45
C LYS A 86 -7.44 19.80 -31.87
N ASN A 87 -8.34 19.40 -30.97
CA ASN A 87 -9.36 18.34 -31.10
C ASN A 87 -8.87 16.91 -30.86
N MET A 88 -8.82 16.51 -29.59
CA MET A 88 -9.01 15.11 -29.18
C MET A 88 -10.02 15.03 -28.04
N ALA A 89 -11.19 15.62 -28.26
CA ALA A 89 -12.41 15.26 -27.55
C ALA A 89 -13.09 14.15 -28.36
N SER A 90 -12.63 12.90 -28.20
CA SER A 90 -13.39 11.69 -28.58
C SER A 90 -12.54 10.45 -28.26
N GLU A 91 -12.90 9.81 -27.14
CA GLU A 91 -13.41 8.43 -27.19
C GLU A 91 -12.41 7.28 -27.39
N LYS A 92 -11.26 7.27 -26.71
CA LYS A 92 -10.58 6.00 -26.46
C LYS A 92 -10.14 5.81 -25.01
N SER A 93 -11.03 5.09 -24.31
CA SER A 93 -10.87 4.40 -23.03
C SER A 93 -10.39 5.24 -21.84
N LEU A 94 -11.29 6.07 -21.32
CA LEU A 94 -11.28 6.55 -19.92
C LEU A 94 -11.58 5.37 -18.97
N CYS A 95 -10.72 4.35 -18.96
CA CYS A 95 -10.95 3.12 -18.21
C CYS A 95 -10.39 3.16 -16.78
N ASN A 96 -9.54 4.14 -16.47
CA ASN A 96 -8.89 4.26 -15.16
C ASN A 96 -9.41 5.46 -14.36
N TYR A 97 -9.50 5.26 -13.04
CA TYR A 97 -9.95 6.29 -12.10
C TYR A 97 -9.08 7.55 -12.17
N TYR A 98 -7.77 7.38 -12.30
CA TYR A 98 -6.80 8.46 -12.43
C TYR A 98 -7.00 9.26 -13.73
N ASP A 99 -7.26 8.58 -14.86
CA ASP A 99 -7.55 9.23 -16.14
C ASP A 99 -8.87 10.02 -16.10
N GLN A 100 -9.88 9.53 -15.38
CA GLN A 100 -11.14 10.24 -15.18
C GLN A 100 -10.96 11.51 -14.33
N CYS A 101 -10.22 11.42 -13.21
CA CYS A 101 -9.89 12.59 -12.39
C CYS A 101 -9.13 13.64 -13.21
N MET A 102 -8.24 13.19 -14.10
CA MET A 102 -7.49 14.05 -15.00
C MET A 102 -8.34 14.78 -16.02
N TYR A 103 -9.26 14.09 -16.66
CA TYR A 103 -10.15 14.69 -17.65
C TYR A 103 -11.12 15.69 -17.01
N GLU A 104 -11.65 15.35 -15.82
CA GLU A 104 -12.51 16.25 -15.05
C GLU A 104 -11.77 17.55 -14.69
N PHE A 105 -10.54 17.45 -14.21
CA PHE A 105 -9.68 18.60 -13.93
C PHE A 105 -9.40 19.43 -15.18
N PHE A 106 -9.04 18.79 -16.29
CA PHE A 106 -8.64 19.48 -17.51
C PHE A 106 -9.80 20.30 -18.12
N ASN A 107 -11.04 19.81 -18.01
CA ASN A 107 -12.23 20.55 -18.44
C ASN A 107 -12.57 21.71 -17.48
N LEU A 108 -12.41 21.51 -16.17
CA LEU A 108 -12.65 22.54 -15.16
C LEU A 108 -11.60 23.66 -15.20
N SER A 109 -10.35 23.35 -15.56
CA SER A 109 -9.25 24.31 -15.65
C SER A 109 -9.33 25.22 -16.88
N LEU A 110 -9.96 24.77 -17.98
CA LEU A 110 -9.97 25.50 -19.26
C LEU A 110 -10.82 26.79 -19.28
N GLY A 111 -11.60 27.07 -18.23
CA GLY A 111 -12.49 28.23 -18.15
C GLY A 111 -12.57 28.90 -16.77
N SER A 112 -11.63 28.61 -15.87
CA SER A 112 -11.65 29.11 -14.49
C SER A 112 -10.71 30.29 -14.25
N THR A 113 -11.11 31.18 -13.34
CA THR A 113 -10.27 32.26 -12.80
C THR A 113 -9.12 31.69 -11.93
N LYS A 114 -8.05 32.48 -11.74
CA LYS A 114 -6.84 32.08 -10.98
C LYS A 114 -7.15 31.55 -9.57
N THR A 115 -8.11 32.16 -8.86
CA THR A 115 -8.56 31.72 -7.52
C THR A 115 -9.32 30.39 -7.53
N ASN A 116 -10.01 30.06 -8.63
CA ASN A 116 -10.70 28.77 -8.76
C ASN A 116 -9.72 27.65 -9.12
N ILE A 117 -8.63 27.96 -9.81
CA ILE A 117 -7.61 26.97 -10.18
C ILE A 117 -6.91 26.41 -8.94
N ASP A 118 -6.61 27.23 -7.93
CA ASP A 118 -6.00 26.77 -6.67
C ASP A 118 -6.94 25.80 -5.91
N ASN A 119 -8.23 26.12 -5.83
CA ASN A 119 -9.23 25.23 -5.24
C ASN A 119 -9.38 23.91 -6.02
N ILE A 120 -9.29 23.97 -7.35
CA ILE A 120 -9.37 22.77 -8.21
C ILE A 120 -8.10 21.92 -8.05
N ASN A 121 -6.92 22.53 -7.86
CA ASN A 121 -5.67 21.83 -7.58
C ASN A 121 -5.75 21.06 -6.24
N GLU A 122 -6.23 21.71 -5.18
CA GLU A 122 -6.43 21.05 -3.88
C GLU A 122 -7.42 19.89 -3.98
N LEU A 123 -8.53 20.07 -4.72
CA LEU A 123 -9.51 19.01 -4.95
C LEU A 123 -8.92 17.82 -5.72
N LEU A 124 -8.07 18.08 -6.71
CA LEU A 124 -7.38 17.03 -7.45
C LEU A 124 -6.37 16.30 -6.56
N GLU A 125 -5.63 17.01 -5.69
CA GLU A 125 -4.73 16.40 -4.71
C GLU A 125 -5.50 15.42 -3.82
N VAL A 126 -6.61 15.85 -3.21
CA VAL A 126 -7.44 14.98 -2.37
C VAL A 126 -7.92 13.73 -3.13
N LYS A 127 -8.33 13.88 -4.40
CA LYS A 127 -8.75 12.75 -5.24
C LYS A 127 -7.61 11.77 -5.54
N LEU A 128 -6.42 12.28 -5.87
CA LEU A 128 -5.24 11.46 -6.19
C LEU A 128 -4.74 10.66 -4.99
N TYR A 129 -4.72 11.27 -3.81
CA TYR A 129 -4.22 10.66 -2.58
C TYR A 129 -5.22 9.74 -1.87
N LYS A 130 -6.48 9.69 -2.33
CA LYS A 130 -7.55 8.89 -1.71
C LYS A 130 -7.12 7.46 -1.41
N TYR A 131 -6.60 6.73 -2.41
CA TYR A 131 -6.21 5.33 -2.24
C TYR A 131 -4.93 5.14 -1.40
N ILE A 132 -3.94 6.03 -1.56
CA ILE A 132 -2.70 6.01 -0.76
C ILE A 132 -3.04 6.15 0.73
N ARG A 133 -3.97 7.04 1.07
CA ARG A 133 -4.44 7.24 2.44
C ARG A 133 -5.14 6.00 2.99
N THR A 134 -5.97 5.34 2.19
CA THR A 134 -6.61 4.08 2.58
C THR A 134 -5.59 2.98 2.87
N ILE A 135 -4.55 2.85 2.04
CA ILE A 135 -3.50 1.84 2.26
C ILE A 135 -2.68 2.15 3.50
N ASN A 136 -2.34 3.41 3.75
CA ASN A 136 -1.64 3.81 4.98
C ASN A 136 -2.43 3.44 6.23
N PHE A 137 -3.74 3.66 6.21
CA PHE A 137 -4.64 3.25 7.30
C PHE A 137 -4.62 1.72 7.52
N VAL A 138 -4.56 0.92 6.45
CA VAL A 138 -4.46 -0.54 6.58
C VAL A 138 -3.13 -0.95 7.22
N ALA A 139 -2.02 -0.29 6.86
CA ALA A 139 -0.73 -0.55 7.52
C ALA A 139 -0.77 -0.23 9.02
N ASP A 140 -1.38 0.89 9.41
CA ASP A 140 -1.59 1.25 10.82
C ASP A 140 -2.48 0.21 11.55
N LEU A 141 -3.47 -0.35 10.84
CA LEU A 141 -4.33 -1.41 11.36
C LEU A 141 -3.55 -2.70 11.60
N LEU A 142 -2.64 -3.09 10.71
CA LEU A 142 -1.79 -4.29 10.87
C LEU A 142 -0.92 -4.21 12.14
N ILE A 143 -0.35 -3.04 12.44
CA ILE A 143 0.42 -2.83 13.67
C ILE A 143 -0.49 -3.00 14.90
N ARG A 144 -1.69 -2.42 14.87
CA ARG A 144 -2.66 -2.54 15.96
C ARG A 144 -3.15 -3.97 16.15
N LEU A 145 -3.35 -4.73 15.07
CA LEU A 145 -3.66 -6.16 15.14
C LEU A 145 -2.53 -6.97 15.78
N GLY A 146 -1.27 -6.65 15.45
CA GLY A 146 -0.11 -7.26 16.10
C GLY A 146 -0.10 -7.02 17.61
N LEU A 147 -0.40 -5.78 18.04
CA LEU A 147 -0.55 -5.44 19.46
C LEU A 147 -1.71 -6.18 20.13
N ILE A 148 -2.86 -6.34 19.45
CA ILE A 148 -3.99 -7.14 19.95
C ILE A 148 -3.55 -8.60 20.16
N GLY A 149 -2.73 -9.14 19.26
CA GLY A 149 -2.12 -10.46 19.41
C GLY A 149 -1.29 -10.61 20.69
N THR A 150 -0.55 -9.57 21.11
CA THR A 150 0.17 -9.61 22.40
C THR A 150 -0.78 -9.71 23.59
N VAL A 151 -1.86 -8.93 23.56
CA VAL A 151 -2.85 -8.93 24.64
C VAL A 151 -3.50 -10.32 24.74
N ILE A 152 -3.79 -10.95 23.59
CA ILE A 152 -4.38 -12.28 23.56
C ILE A 152 -3.37 -13.35 24.02
N GLY A 153 -2.11 -13.29 23.60
CA GLY A 153 -1.08 -14.20 24.11
C GLY A 153 -0.86 -14.07 25.62
N PHE A 154 -0.92 -12.86 26.17
CA PHE A 154 -0.91 -12.65 27.62
C PHE A 154 -2.16 -13.18 28.33
N ILE A 155 -3.34 -13.06 27.72
CA ILE A 155 -4.57 -13.65 28.27
C ILE A 155 -4.44 -15.17 28.36
N ILE A 156 -3.94 -15.82 27.29
CA ILE A 156 -3.70 -17.28 27.27
C ILE A 156 -2.71 -17.67 28.37
N MET A 157 -1.62 -16.92 28.52
CA MET A 157 -0.61 -17.16 29.56
C MET A 157 -1.16 -16.99 30.99
N LEU A 158 -2.03 -16.02 31.24
CA LEU A 158 -2.61 -15.81 32.57
C LEU A 158 -3.70 -16.84 32.90
N GLN A 159 -4.42 -17.32 31.88
CA GLN A 159 -5.45 -18.34 32.05
C GLN A 159 -4.89 -19.66 32.59
N SER A 160 -3.69 -20.07 32.14
CA SER A 160 -3.05 -21.30 32.63
C SER A 160 -2.71 -21.22 34.13
N VAL A 161 -2.41 -20.04 34.66
CA VAL A 161 -2.07 -19.84 36.09
C VAL A 161 -3.31 -19.94 37.00
N THR A 162 -4.48 -19.51 36.53
CA THR A 162 -5.72 -19.50 37.34
C THR A 162 -6.37 -20.87 37.53
N LEU A 163 -5.95 -21.89 36.78
CA LEU A 163 -6.60 -23.20 36.73
C LEU A 163 -6.19 -24.17 37.85
N ILE A 164 -5.33 -23.75 38.78
CA ILE A 164 -4.65 -24.69 39.69
C ILE A 164 -5.01 -24.43 41.15
N GLU A 165 -5.77 -25.37 41.72
CA GLU A 165 -6.01 -25.47 43.16
C GLU A 165 -5.00 -26.38 43.86
N ASN A 166 -4.27 -27.27 43.14
CA ASN A 166 -3.28 -28.20 43.71
C ASN A 166 -2.03 -28.38 42.82
N PHE A 167 -0.84 -28.24 43.40
CA PHE A 167 0.44 -28.36 42.69
C PHE A 167 0.91 -29.83 42.58
N ASP A 168 0.52 -30.50 41.49
CA ASP A 168 1.06 -31.82 41.13
C ASP A 168 2.22 -31.68 40.11
N ILE A 169 3.16 -32.62 40.09
CA ILE A 169 4.42 -32.49 39.29
C ILE A 169 4.14 -32.46 37.79
N THR A 170 3.11 -33.19 37.32
CA THR A 170 2.67 -33.19 35.92
C THR A 170 2.00 -31.86 35.54
N LEU A 171 1.21 -31.28 36.44
CA LEU A 171 0.57 -29.98 36.24
C LEU A 171 1.59 -28.84 36.11
N MET A 172 2.76 -28.96 36.77
CA MET A 172 3.85 -27.98 36.60
C MET A 172 4.45 -28.00 35.19
N GLN A 173 4.58 -29.18 34.55
CA GLN A 173 5.10 -29.25 33.18
C GLN A 173 4.09 -28.70 32.16
N ASP A 174 2.81 -29.02 32.32
CA ASP A 174 1.74 -28.50 31.48
C ASP A 174 1.60 -26.98 31.62
N LEU A 175 1.72 -26.45 32.85
CA LEU A 175 1.80 -25.01 33.10
C LEU A 175 2.92 -24.33 32.33
N MET A 176 4.14 -24.85 32.44
CA MET A 176 5.29 -24.23 31.79
C MET A 176 5.12 -24.24 30.27
N ARG A 177 4.52 -25.30 29.73
CA ARG A 177 4.20 -25.41 28.31
C ARG A 177 3.16 -24.37 27.88
N ASP A 178 2.06 -24.23 28.62
CA ASP A 178 0.98 -23.29 28.29
C ASP A 178 1.42 -21.82 28.47
N MET A 179 2.21 -21.52 29.50
CA MET A 179 2.84 -20.22 29.68
C MET A 179 3.79 -19.87 28.54
N SER A 180 4.61 -20.83 28.11
CA SER A 180 5.49 -20.66 26.94
C SER A 180 4.70 -20.51 25.64
N GLY A 181 3.57 -21.22 25.50
CA GLY A 181 2.68 -21.13 24.34
C GLY A 181 2.05 -19.75 24.20
N GLY A 182 1.49 -19.19 25.28
CA GLY A 182 0.91 -17.85 25.28
C GLY A 182 1.94 -16.75 24.92
N MET A 183 3.17 -16.87 25.42
CA MET A 183 4.26 -15.96 25.05
C MET A 183 4.66 -16.11 23.58
N MET A 184 4.76 -17.35 23.09
CA MET A 184 5.10 -17.65 21.71
C MET A 184 4.09 -17.02 20.74
N VAL A 185 2.78 -17.16 21.02
CA VAL A 185 1.71 -16.50 20.25
C VAL A 185 1.91 -14.99 20.21
N ALA A 186 2.12 -14.35 21.37
CA ALA A 186 2.30 -12.89 21.46
C ALA A 186 3.49 -12.38 20.62
N LEU A 187 4.63 -13.07 20.67
CA LEU A 187 5.82 -12.68 19.93
C LEU A 187 5.64 -12.84 18.42
N TYR A 188 5.12 -13.99 17.97
CA TYR A 188 4.92 -14.25 16.54
C TYR A 188 3.86 -13.34 15.92
N THR A 189 2.74 -13.08 16.60
CA THR A 189 1.71 -12.16 16.08
C THR A 189 2.24 -10.74 15.94
N THR A 190 3.07 -10.29 16.89
CA THR A 190 3.67 -8.95 16.87
C THR A 190 4.69 -8.80 15.76
N LEU A 191 5.59 -9.78 15.65
CA LEU A 191 6.60 -9.80 14.60
C LEU A 191 5.94 -9.78 13.22
N THR A 192 4.90 -10.59 13.03
CA THR A 192 4.15 -10.66 11.78
C THR A 192 3.43 -9.36 11.47
N GLY A 193 2.75 -8.76 12.46
CA GLY A 193 2.03 -7.49 12.30
C GLY A 193 2.95 -6.33 11.93
N ILE A 194 4.08 -6.18 12.63
CA ILE A 194 5.05 -5.13 12.35
C ILE A 194 5.75 -5.37 11.01
N THR A 195 6.22 -6.58 10.75
CA THR A 195 6.95 -6.90 9.52
C THR A 195 6.08 -6.69 8.29
N SER A 196 4.84 -7.18 8.30
CA SER A 196 3.88 -6.96 7.22
C SER A 196 3.54 -5.48 7.02
N ALA A 197 3.31 -4.73 8.11
CA ALA A 197 3.02 -3.31 8.04
C ALA A 197 4.18 -2.50 7.44
N VAL A 198 5.42 -2.76 7.86
CA VAL A 198 6.62 -2.05 7.34
C VAL A 198 6.80 -2.31 5.85
N ILE A 199 6.64 -3.56 5.40
CA ILE A 199 6.73 -3.90 3.97
C ILE A 199 5.64 -3.16 3.19
N LEU A 200 4.41 -3.13 3.71
CA LEU A 200 3.28 -2.44 3.07
C LEU A 200 3.50 -0.92 3.00
N MET A 201 4.00 -0.30 4.08
CA MET A 201 4.34 1.13 4.12
C MET A 201 5.41 1.48 3.09
N LEU A 202 6.44 0.64 2.92
CA LEU A 202 7.49 0.87 1.93
C LEU A 202 6.92 0.85 0.50
N GLN A 203 6.07 -0.13 0.17
CA GLN A 203 5.39 -0.17 -1.12
C GLN A 203 4.49 1.06 -1.33
N ASN A 204 3.76 1.48 -0.31
CA ASN A 204 2.87 2.64 -0.39
C ASN A 204 3.64 3.94 -0.59
N LYS A 205 4.77 4.13 0.13
CA LYS A 205 5.64 5.31 -0.01
C LYS A 205 6.21 5.43 -1.42
N TYR A 206 6.58 4.31 -2.04
CA TYR A 206 7.00 4.31 -3.43
C TYR A 206 5.87 4.78 -4.37
N LEU A 207 4.65 4.30 -4.16
CA LEU A 207 3.49 4.69 -4.97
C LEU A 207 3.12 6.18 -4.77
N GLU A 208 3.20 6.65 -3.54
CA GLU A 208 2.97 8.05 -3.16
C GLU A 208 3.89 9.00 -3.94
N GLN A 209 5.18 8.68 -4.04
CA GLN A 209 6.12 9.47 -4.82
C GLN A 209 5.70 9.56 -6.30
N LYS A 210 5.16 8.48 -6.88
CA LYS A 210 4.69 8.49 -8.28
C LYS A 210 3.42 9.28 -8.49
N VAL A 211 2.54 9.31 -7.49
CA VAL A 211 1.36 10.17 -7.51
C VAL A 211 1.75 11.65 -7.38
N ILE A 212 2.75 11.98 -6.56
CA ILE A 212 3.32 13.32 -6.47
C ILE A 212 3.91 13.76 -7.82
N ASP A 213 4.75 12.91 -8.44
CA ASP A 213 5.35 13.19 -9.75
C ASP A 213 4.27 13.48 -10.81
N LEU A 214 3.16 12.73 -10.77
CA LEU A 214 2.01 12.93 -11.64
C LEU A 214 1.32 14.28 -11.33
N TYR A 215 0.99 14.55 -10.07
CA TYR A 215 0.35 15.80 -9.61
C TYR A 215 1.12 17.04 -10.06
N SER A 216 2.43 17.08 -9.81
CA SER A 216 3.28 18.21 -10.21
C SER A 216 3.31 18.40 -11.73
N GLY A 217 3.36 17.30 -12.50
CA GLY A 217 3.32 17.38 -13.97
C GLY A 217 2.01 17.96 -14.51
N ILE A 218 0.89 17.70 -13.83
CA ILE A 218 -0.44 18.21 -14.20
C ILE A 218 -0.54 19.71 -13.94
N ILE A 219 -0.09 20.16 -12.76
CA ILE A 219 -0.09 21.57 -12.40
C ILE A 219 0.80 22.37 -13.36
N GLU A 220 1.98 21.86 -13.70
CA GLU A 220 2.88 22.51 -14.67
C GLU A 220 2.17 22.75 -16.02
N VAL A 221 1.46 21.74 -16.52
CA VAL A 221 0.71 21.88 -17.79
C VAL A 221 -0.48 22.84 -17.65
N SER A 222 -1.17 22.82 -16.51
CA SER A 222 -2.27 23.75 -16.22
C SER A 222 -1.81 25.21 -16.25
N LEU A 223 -0.70 25.53 -15.58
CA LEU A 223 -0.11 26.87 -15.57
C LEU A 223 0.33 27.32 -16.97
N SER A 224 1.00 26.45 -17.72
CA SER A 224 1.48 26.78 -19.08
C SER A 224 0.36 27.12 -20.07
N LYS A 225 -0.84 26.57 -19.91
CA LYS A 225 -1.98 26.86 -20.79
C LYS A 225 -2.62 28.21 -20.47
N ASN A 226 -2.65 28.61 -19.20
CA ASN A 226 -3.24 29.89 -18.81
C ASN A 226 -2.39 31.08 -19.26
N GLU A 227 -1.06 30.95 -19.30
CA GLU A 227 -0.17 31.99 -19.85
C GLU A 227 -0.37 32.22 -21.35
N THR A 228 -0.90 31.24 -22.10
CA THR A 228 -1.18 31.38 -23.54
C THR A 228 -2.55 31.97 -23.88
N THR A 229 -3.39 32.21 -22.86
CA THR A 229 -4.75 32.74 -23.00
C THR A 229 -4.92 34.19 -22.50
N GLU A 230 -3.89 34.76 -21.88
CA GLU A 230 -3.77 36.21 -21.65
C GLU A 230 -3.05 36.89 -22.84
#